data_AF-A0AAW8AWY2-F1
#
_entry.id   AF-A0AAW8AWY2-F1
#
_cell.length_a   1.000
_cell.length_b   1.000
_cell.length_c   1.000
_cell.angle_alpha   90.00
_cell.angle_beta   90.00
_cell.angle_gamma   90.00
#
_symmetry.space_group_name_H-M   'P 1'
#
loop_
_entity.id
_entity.type
_entity.pdbx_description
1 polymer ?
#
loop_
_entity_poly.entity_id
_entity_poly.type
_entity_poly.pdbx_seq_one_letter_code
_entity_poly.pdbx_strand_id
1 'polypeptide(L)'
;GAACLSVLTDERFFQGATAYLQQARLSCELPVLRKDFMVDEYQVMDAGAMGADCILLIAACLADSQMADLEAAAHAIGLDVL
;
A
#
# COMPACT_ATOMS: atom_id res chain seq x y z
N GLY A 1 -16.63 8.82 12.38
CA GLY A 1 -15.24 8.34 12.55
C GLY A 1 -14.61 8.16 11.19
N ALA A 2 -13.30 7.92 11.12
CA ALA A 2 -12.62 7.56 9.87
C ALA A 2 -13.06 6.16 9.41
N ALA A 3 -13.07 5.93 8.09
CA ALA A 3 -13.41 4.62 7.50
C ALA A 3 -12.16 3.74 7.28
N CYS A 4 -11.01 4.37 7.01
CA CYS A 4 -9.72 3.72 6.83
C CYS A 4 -8.59 4.68 7.27
N LEU A 5 -7.39 4.13 7.44
CA LEU A 5 -6.17 4.90 7.64
C LEU A 5 -5.30 4.81 6.39
N SER A 6 -4.79 5.96 5.93
CA SER A 6 -3.81 6.01 4.86
C SER A 6 -2.47 6.42 5.45
N VAL A 7 -1.46 5.55 5.34
CA VAL A 7 -0.17 5.73 6.02
C VAL A 7 0.95 5.85 5.00
N LEU A 8 1.70 6.96 5.07
CA LEU A 8 2.87 7.21 4.24
C LEU A 8 4.04 6.33 4.69
N THR A 9 4.61 5.56 3.77
CA THR A 9 5.80 4.73 4.02
C THR A 9 7.06 5.23 3.32
N ASP A 10 6.94 6.19 2.39
CA ASP A 10 8.09 6.82 1.75
C ASP A 10 8.88 7.70 2.75
N GLU A 11 10.10 7.31 3.05
CA GLU A 11 10.98 8.03 3.98
C GLU A 11 11.54 9.32 3.38
N ARG A 12 11.83 9.33 2.08
CA ARG A 12 12.67 10.36 1.45
C ARG A 12 11.95 11.68 1.21
N PHE A 13 10.71 11.61 0.71
CA PHE A 13 9.93 12.78 0.30
C PHE A 13 8.83 13.07 1.32
N PHE A 14 8.31 12.05 1.99
CA PHE A 14 7.19 12.17 2.91
C PHE A 14 7.55 11.94 4.38
N GLN A 15 8.80 11.59 4.70
CA GLN A 15 9.24 11.27 6.06
C GLN A 15 8.35 10.20 6.73
N GLY A 16 7.82 9.30 5.90
CA GLY A 16 7.07 8.13 6.34
C GLY A 16 7.99 7.07 6.92
N ALA A 17 7.39 5.96 7.35
CA ALA A 17 8.12 4.77 7.78
C ALA A 17 7.21 3.55 7.75
N THR A 18 7.76 2.39 7.45
CA THR A 18 7.05 1.10 7.51
C THR A 18 6.52 0.81 8.93
N ALA A 19 7.28 1.21 9.96
CA ALA A 19 6.88 1.11 11.36
C ALA A 19 5.59 1.88 11.67
N TYR A 20 5.33 3.00 11.01
CA TYR A 20 4.08 3.76 11.22
C TYR A 20 2.87 3.00 10.70
N LEU A 21 3.01 2.28 9.58
CA LEU A 21 1.96 1.44 9.05
C LEU A 21 1.63 0.30 10.01
N GLN A 22 2.66 -0.39 10.51
CA GLN A 22 2.50 -1.46 11.49
C GLN A 22 1.86 -0.95 12.80
N GLN A 23 2.31 0.21 13.29
CA GLN A 23 1.70 0.84 14.47
C GLN A 23 0.23 1.19 14.24
N ALA A 24 -0.11 1.77 13.09
CA ALA A 24 -1.50 2.08 12.74
C ALA A 24 -2.37 0.82 12.71
N ARG A 25 -1.86 -0.27 12.10
CA ARG A 25 -2.55 -1.55 12.03
C ARG A 25 -2.78 -2.18 13.39
N LEU A 26 -1.85 -2.01 14.33
CA LEU A 26 -1.96 -2.50 15.71
C LEU A 26 -2.82 -1.59 16.61
N SER A 27 -3.06 -0.34 16.22
CA SER A 27 -3.73 0.65 17.07
C SER A 27 -5.25 0.65 16.92
N CYS A 28 -5.80 0.08 15.84
CA CYS A 28 -7.24 -0.01 15.62
C CYS A 28 -7.61 -1.11 14.61
N GLU A 29 -8.92 -1.35 14.46
CA GLU A 29 -9.48 -2.35 13.52
C GLU A 29 -9.82 -1.75 12.14
N LEU A 30 -9.50 -0.48 11.90
CA LEU A 30 -9.75 0.14 10.60
C LEU A 30 -8.77 -0.41 9.55
N PRO A 31 -9.21 -0.61 8.28
CA PRO A 31 -8.32 -0.98 7.19
C PRO A 31 -7.21 0.06 6.99
N VAL A 32 -6.02 -0.42 6.64
CA VAL A 32 -4.81 0.39 6.46
C VAL A 32 -4.32 0.33 5.01
N LEU A 33 -4.34 1.49 4.34
CA LEU A 33 -3.77 1.70 3.03
C LEU A 33 -2.28 2.06 3.16
N ARG A 34 -1.41 1.30 2.49
CA ARG A 34 -0.02 1.68 2.25
C ARG A 34 0.03 2.78 1.17
N LYS A 35 0.30 4.01 1.60
CA LYS A 35 0.44 5.16 0.70
C LYS A 35 1.90 5.33 0.31
N ASP A 36 2.25 4.80 -0.85
CA ASP A 36 3.61 4.84 -1.41
C ASP A 36 3.55 4.86 -2.95
N PHE A 37 4.71 5.01 -3.60
CA PHE A 37 4.84 4.88 -5.06
C PHE A 37 5.16 3.43 -5.43
N MET A 38 4.13 2.67 -5.77
CA MET A 38 4.27 1.28 -6.23
C MET A 38 4.74 1.26 -7.68
N VAL A 39 5.89 0.66 -7.95
CA VAL A 39 6.48 0.48 -9.29
C VAL A 39 6.97 -0.95 -9.54
N ASP A 40 6.99 -1.81 -8.52
CA ASP A 40 7.49 -3.19 -8.61
C ASP A 40 6.61 -4.13 -7.77
N GLU A 41 6.41 -5.37 -8.25
CA GLU A 41 5.64 -6.41 -7.54
C GLU A 41 6.19 -6.72 -6.16
N TYR A 42 7.51 -6.57 -5.95
CA TYR A 42 8.13 -6.72 -4.63
C TYR A 42 7.48 -5.79 -3.60
N GLN A 43 7.16 -4.55 -3.98
CA GLN A 43 6.52 -3.58 -3.07
C GLN A 43 5.09 -4.00 -2.68
N VAL A 44 4.40 -4.74 -3.56
CA VAL A 44 3.09 -5.33 -3.28
C VAL A 44 3.22 -6.43 -2.23
N MET A 45 4.16 -7.35 -2.42
CA MET A 45 4.44 -8.43 -1.45
C MET A 45 4.87 -7.87 -0.09
N ASP A 46 5.72 -6.85 -0.12
CA ASP A 46 6.20 -6.12 1.04
C ASP A 46 5.05 -5.40 1.78
N ALA A 47 4.08 -4.82 1.05
CA ALA A 47 2.88 -4.24 1.66
C ALA A 47 2.05 -5.28 2.43
N GLY A 48 1.85 -6.46 1.84
CA GLY A 48 1.18 -7.58 2.50
C GLY A 48 1.95 -8.04 3.76
N ALA A 49 3.27 -8.15 3.68
CA ALA A 49 4.12 -8.50 4.81
C ALA A 49 4.07 -7.47 5.96
N MET A 50 3.84 -6.19 5.66
CA MET A 50 3.64 -5.15 6.67
C MET A 50 2.24 -5.18 7.31
N GLY A 51 1.30 -5.94 6.76
CA GLY A 51 -0.09 -5.99 7.22
C GLY A 51 -0.94 -4.83 6.68
N ALA A 52 -0.61 -4.29 5.51
CA ALA A 52 -1.53 -3.41 4.79
C ALA A 52 -2.75 -4.21 4.32
N ASP A 53 -3.90 -3.54 4.23
CA ASP A 53 -5.13 -4.09 3.65
C ASP A 53 -5.33 -3.60 2.21
N CYS A 54 -4.66 -2.50 1.82
CA CYS A 54 -4.78 -1.88 0.50
C CYS A 54 -3.47 -1.21 0.06
N ILE A 55 -3.24 -1.10 -1.25
CA ILE A 55 -2.14 -0.34 -1.86
C ILE A 55 -2.64 0.74 -2.81
N LEU A 56 -1.81 1.76 -3.06
CA LEU A 56 -2.07 2.83 -4.00
C LEU A 56 -1.35 2.58 -5.34
N LEU A 57 -2.07 2.53 -6.45
CA LEU A 57 -1.51 2.54 -7.80
C LEU A 57 -1.78 3.89 -8.47
N ILE A 58 -0.72 4.60 -8.83
CA ILE A 58 -0.85 5.94 -9.43
C ILE A 58 -0.76 5.81 -10.96
N ALA A 59 -1.89 5.92 -11.64
CA ALA A 59 -1.97 5.79 -13.10
C ALA A 59 -1.00 6.72 -13.87
N ALA A 60 -0.71 7.92 -13.34
CA ALA A 60 0.26 8.84 -13.95
C ALA A 60 1.73 8.36 -13.85
N CYS A 61 2.02 7.37 -13.02
CA CYS A 61 3.36 6.83 -12.79
C CYS A 61 3.59 5.46 -13.44
N LEU A 62 2.55 4.85 -14.02
CA LEU A 62 2.57 3.46 -14.50
C LEU A 62 2.10 3.38 -15.95
N ALA A 63 2.64 2.41 -16.69
CA ALA A 63 2.03 1.97 -17.94
C ALA A 63 0.80 1.10 -17.64
N ASP A 64 -0.19 1.09 -18.52
CA ASP A 64 -1.42 0.29 -18.35
C ASP A 64 -1.14 -1.19 -18.07
N SER A 65 -0.15 -1.78 -18.76
CA SER A 65 0.25 -3.17 -18.53
C SER A 65 0.83 -3.38 -17.13
N GLN A 66 1.70 -2.47 -16.68
CA GLN A 66 2.32 -2.55 -15.37
C GLN A 66 1.28 -2.35 -14.25
N MET A 67 0.31 -1.44 -14.44
CA MET A 67 -0.78 -1.25 -13.50
C MET A 67 -1.63 -2.53 -13.37
N ALA A 68 -1.97 -3.17 -14.50
CA ALA A 68 -2.71 -4.43 -14.49
C ALA A 68 -1.94 -5.58 -13.82
N ASP A 69 -0.62 -5.67 -14.05
CA ASP A 69 0.24 -6.68 -13.43
C ASP A 69 0.31 -6.48 -11.90
N LEU A 70 0.50 -5.24 -11.45
CA LEU A 70 0.54 -4.90 -10.01
C LEU A 70 -0.82 -5.10 -9.33
N GLU A 71 -1.92 -4.76 -9.99
CA GLU A 71 -3.28 -5.00 -9.50
C GLU A 71 -3.55 -6.50 -9.35
N ALA A 72 -3.17 -7.30 -10.34
CA ALA A 72 -3.29 -8.76 -10.27
C ALA A 72 -2.45 -9.35 -9.13
N ALA A 73 -1.22 -8.86 -8.94
CA ALA A 73 -0.35 -9.28 -7.84
C ALA A 73 -0.97 -8.93 -6.46
N ALA A 74 -1.58 -7.75 -6.32
CA ALA A 74 -2.22 -7.31 -5.09
C ALA A 74 -3.40 -8.21 -4.73
N HIS A 75 -4.31 -8.43 -5.69
CA HIS A 75 -5.46 -9.31 -5.49
C HIS A 75 -5.05 -10.76 -5.20
N ALA A 76 -3.96 -11.26 -5.79
CA ALA A 76 -3.47 -12.61 -5.55
C ALA A 76 -3.06 -12.86 -4.09
N ILE A 77 -2.70 -11.80 -3.35
CA ILE A 77 -2.36 -11.88 -1.91
C ILE A 77 -3.43 -11.26 -1.01
N GLY A 78 -4.59 -10.89 -1.56
CA GLY A 78 -5.73 -10.37 -0.80
C GLY A 78 -5.64 -8.90 -0.41
N LEU A 79 -4.83 -8.11 -1.11
CA LEU A 79 -4.81 -6.65 -0.96
C LEU A 79 -5.84 -6.00 -1.89
N ASP A 80 -6.56 -5.00 -1.39
CA ASP A 80 -7.35 -4.10 -2.22
C ASP A 80 -6.45 -3.08 -2.94
N VAL A 81 -6.96 -2.48 -4.02
CA VAL A 81 -6.25 -1.47 -4.82
C VAL A 81 -7.04 -0.17 -4.90
N LEU A 82 -6.35 0.95 -4.67
CA LEU A 82 -6.84 2.33 -4.87
C LEU A 82 -6.12 3.03 -6.02
#